data_AF-A0A927PM42-F1
#
_entry.id   AF-A0A927PM42-F1
#
_cell.length_a   1.000
_cell.length_b   1.000
_cell.length_c   1.000
_cell.angle_alpha   90.00
_cell.angle_beta   90.00
_cell.angle_gamma   90.00
#
_symmetry.space_group_name_H-M   'P 1'
#
loop_
_entity.id
_entity.type
_entity.pdbx_description
1 polymer ?
#
loop_
_entity_poly.entity_id
_entity_poly.type
_entity_poly.pdbx_seq_one_letter_code
_entity_poly.pdbx_strand_id
1 'polypeptide(L)'
;MTGPVTLGREIELPSGHAVLEDRGALRDLAASLAEGVSGHVSRLERSLGCKIIVQWLEPALQEALDGSSRPVSILQPPRRLPVPEAVGLWSGCAEIGADQALWCGDTVPWNAVEEGPFGTLVLGPAATGASGGPRDHALVDGLGRWFDRGRHGVLAVDGRDGAQAVARRILALGREAGLSGEQLLERTGVAFDGAGAGSTREMIAGIRHARDIRAGFAEVGEE
;
A
#
# COMPACT_ATOMS: atom_id res chain seq x y z
N MET A 1 -0.17 -7.43 -6.27
CA MET A 1 -0.86 -7.27 -7.56
C MET A 1 -0.92 -5.81 -7.92
N THR A 2 -0.67 -5.43 -9.17
CA THR A 2 -0.90 -4.04 -9.62
C THR A 2 -2.39 -3.70 -9.51
N GLY A 3 -2.71 -2.54 -8.91
CA GLY A 3 -4.07 -2.07 -8.80
C GLY A 3 -4.62 -1.46 -10.10
N PRO A 4 -5.94 -1.26 -10.21
CA PRO A 4 -6.58 -0.82 -11.45
C PRO A 4 -6.09 0.52 -11.98
N VAL A 5 -5.75 1.49 -11.12
CA VAL A 5 -5.32 2.83 -11.56
C VAL A 5 -3.93 2.74 -12.19
N THR A 6 -2.99 2.11 -11.49
CA THR A 6 -1.62 1.91 -11.97
C THR A 6 -1.61 0.98 -13.19
N LEU A 7 -2.43 -0.07 -13.22
CA LEU A 7 -2.53 -0.92 -14.41
C LEU A 7 -3.08 -0.15 -15.61
N GLY A 8 -4.13 0.66 -15.41
CA GLY A 8 -4.71 1.49 -16.47
C GLY A 8 -3.74 2.53 -17.02
N ARG A 9 -2.78 3.00 -16.21
CA ARG A 9 -1.69 3.88 -16.64
C ARG A 9 -0.70 3.16 -17.57
N GLU A 10 -0.39 1.91 -17.28
CA GLU A 10 0.66 1.14 -17.98
C GLU A 10 0.17 0.42 -19.24
N ILE A 11 -1.16 0.38 -19.49
CA ILE A 11 -1.74 -0.22 -20.70
C ILE A 11 -2.13 0.88 -21.68
N GLU A 12 -1.66 0.77 -22.93
CA GLU A 12 -2.02 1.67 -24.02
C GLU A 12 -3.23 1.17 -24.83
N LEU A 13 -4.12 2.08 -25.17
CA LEU A 13 -5.17 1.90 -26.17
C LEU A 13 -4.57 2.00 -27.58
N PRO A 14 -5.28 1.53 -28.64
CA PRO A 14 -4.85 1.71 -30.03
C PRO A 14 -4.61 3.17 -30.44
N SER A 15 -5.20 4.13 -29.70
CA SER A 15 -4.99 5.57 -29.88
C SER A 15 -3.66 6.08 -29.30
N GLY A 16 -2.85 5.23 -28.68
CA GLY A 16 -1.60 5.57 -27.98
C GLY A 16 -1.82 6.22 -26.60
N HIS A 17 -3.07 6.41 -26.17
CA HIS A 17 -3.38 6.92 -24.83
C HIS A 17 -3.41 5.77 -23.82
N ALA A 18 -3.02 6.04 -22.59
CA ALA A 18 -3.21 5.09 -21.50
C ALA A 18 -4.71 4.79 -21.31
N VAL A 19 -5.06 3.55 -20.93
CA VAL A 19 -6.43 3.17 -20.54
C VAL A 19 -6.95 4.08 -19.44
N LEU A 20 -6.08 4.59 -18.57
CA LEU A 20 -6.40 5.58 -17.54
C LEU A 20 -7.15 6.82 -18.07
N GLU A 21 -6.89 7.22 -19.32
CA GLU A 21 -7.50 8.40 -19.95
C GLU A 21 -8.93 8.15 -20.46
N ASP A 22 -9.34 6.89 -20.62
CA ASP A 22 -10.69 6.47 -21.00
C ASP A 22 -11.42 5.86 -19.80
N ARG A 23 -12.37 6.59 -19.22
CA ARG A 23 -13.11 6.16 -18.03
C ARG A 23 -13.97 4.91 -18.25
N GLY A 24 -14.41 4.65 -19.49
CA GLY A 24 -15.14 3.43 -19.82
C GLY A 24 -14.19 2.23 -19.82
N ALA A 25 -13.10 2.34 -20.57
CA ALA A 25 -12.09 1.28 -20.65
C ALA A 25 -11.44 0.99 -19.29
N LEU A 26 -11.20 2.01 -18.46
CA LEU A 26 -10.66 1.85 -17.11
C LEU A 26 -11.61 1.08 -16.19
N ARG A 27 -12.93 1.33 -16.29
CA ARG A 27 -13.94 0.58 -15.53
C ARG A 27 -14.00 -0.87 -15.98
N ASP A 28 -13.99 -1.13 -17.28
CA ASP A 28 -13.98 -2.48 -17.83
C ASP A 28 -12.70 -3.25 -17.45
N LEU A 29 -11.55 -2.57 -17.46
CA LEU A 29 -10.27 -3.11 -17.00
C LEU A 29 -10.32 -3.48 -15.52
N ALA A 30 -10.82 -2.60 -14.66
CA ALA A 30 -10.91 -2.86 -13.23
C ALA A 30 -11.85 -4.04 -12.91
N ALA A 31 -12.99 -4.14 -13.60
CA ALA A 31 -13.91 -5.26 -13.47
C ALA A 31 -13.26 -6.58 -13.89
N SER A 32 -12.58 -6.60 -15.04
CA SER A 32 -11.85 -7.77 -15.54
C SER A 32 -10.70 -8.19 -14.61
N LEU A 33 -9.97 -7.21 -14.06
CA LEU A 33 -8.91 -7.45 -13.07
C LEU A 33 -9.48 -8.10 -11.79
N ALA A 34 -10.61 -7.59 -11.28
CA ALA A 34 -11.27 -8.14 -10.10
C ALA A 34 -11.73 -9.58 -10.33
N GLU A 35 -12.38 -9.87 -11.47
CA GLU A 35 -12.80 -11.23 -11.83
C GLU A 35 -11.59 -12.19 -11.90
N GLY A 36 -10.53 -11.79 -12.62
CA GLY A 36 -9.33 -12.59 -12.77
C GLY A 36 -8.62 -12.88 -11.44
N VAL A 37 -8.51 -11.87 -10.57
CA VAL A 37 -7.90 -12.01 -9.24
C VAL A 37 -8.77 -12.87 -8.33
N SER A 38 -10.09 -12.69 -8.30
CA SER A 38 -11.01 -13.53 -7.52
C SER A 38 -10.89 -15.01 -7.90
N GLY A 39 -10.91 -15.31 -9.21
CA GLY A 39 -10.70 -16.67 -9.70
C GLY A 39 -9.32 -17.23 -9.38
N HIS A 40 -8.28 -16.38 -9.36
CA HIS A 40 -6.93 -16.79 -9.00
C HIS A 40 -6.78 -17.07 -7.50
N VAL A 41 -7.32 -16.22 -6.63
CA VAL A 41 -7.38 -16.42 -5.19
C VAL A 41 -8.07 -17.74 -4.87
N SER A 42 -9.28 -17.94 -5.40
CA SER A 42 -10.06 -19.16 -5.19
C SER A 42 -9.33 -20.43 -5.62
N ARG A 43 -8.46 -20.34 -6.63
CA ARG A 43 -7.62 -21.46 -7.08
C ARG A 43 -6.46 -21.71 -6.12
N LEU A 44 -5.77 -20.65 -5.69
CA LEU A 44 -4.64 -20.74 -4.76
C LEU A 44 -5.08 -21.27 -3.39
N GLU A 45 -6.18 -20.78 -2.84
CA GLU A 45 -6.68 -21.24 -1.53
C GLU A 45 -7.01 -22.74 -1.53
N ARG A 46 -7.67 -23.23 -2.59
CA ARG A 46 -7.94 -24.67 -2.76
C ARG A 46 -6.67 -25.49 -2.92
N SER A 47 -5.67 -24.94 -3.61
CA SER A 47 -4.41 -25.65 -3.88
C SER A 47 -3.46 -25.68 -2.69
N LEU A 48 -3.44 -24.62 -1.89
CA LEU A 48 -2.47 -24.42 -0.80
C LEU A 48 -3.07 -24.71 0.58
N GLY A 49 -4.40 -24.75 0.70
CA GLY A 49 -5.10 -24.99 1.97
C GLY A 49 -4.93 -23.86 2.99
N CYS A 50 -4.58 -22.65 2.54
CA CYS A 50 -4.42 -21.47 3.37
C CYS A 50 -5.21 -20.29 2.78
N LYS A 51 -5.55 -19.32 3.63
CA LYS A 51 -6.15 -18.06 3.20
C LYS A 51 -5.14 -17.22 2.41
N ILE A 52 -5.61 -16.53 1.38
CA ILE A 52 -4.78 -15.62 0.58
C ILE A 52 -5.13 -14.16 0.92
N ILE A 53 -4.09 -13.35 1.07
CA ILE A 53 -4.19 -11.89 1.19
C ILE A 53 -3.73 -11.28 -0.13
N VAL A 54 -4.51 -10.35 -0.68
CA VAL A 54 -4.16 -9.62 -1.90
C VAL A 54 -3.68 -8.22 -1.54
N GLN A 55 -2.42 -7.92 -1.86
CA GLN A 55 -1.90 -6.57 -1.80
C GLN A 55 -2.05 -5.87 -3.15
N TRP A 56 -2.80 -4.78 -3.21
CA TRP A 56 -2.91 -3.89 -4.35
C TRP A 56 -1.77 -2.86 -4.33
N LEU A 57 -1.05 -2.77 -5.43
CA LEU A 57 0.06 -1.85 -5.64
C LEU A 57 -0.42 -0.70 -6.54
N GLU A 58 -0.53 0.49 -5.96
CA GLU A 58 -1.03 1.70 -6.60
C GLU A 58 -0.05 2.89 -6.52
N PRO A 59 1.24 2.73 -6.91
CA PRO A 59 2.22 3.81 -6.84
C PRO A 59 1.93 4.99 -7.77
N ALA A 60 1.15 4.77 -8.84
CA ALA A 60 0.80 5.84 -9.79
C ALA A 60 -0.46 6.63 -9.38
N LEU A 61 -1.06 6.31 -8.25
CA LEU A 61 -2.34 6.90 -7.85
C LEU A 61 -2.26 8.42 -7.67
N GLN A 62 -1.25 8.90 -6.92
CA GLN A 62 -1.09 10.35 -6.70
C GLN A 62 -0.97 11.10 -8.05
N GLU A 63 -0.16 10.57 -8.97
CA GLU A 63 0.02 11.13 -10.31
C GLU A 63 -1.28 11.13 -11.15
N ALA A 64 -2.10 10.09 -11.01
CA ALA A 64 -3.40 10.00 -11.66
C ALA A 64 -4.41 11.02 -11.09
N LEU A 65 -4.44 11.19 -9.76
CA LEU A 65 -5.31 12.17 -9.08
C LEU A 65 -4.93 13.61 -9.46
N ASP A 66 -3.63 13.90 -9.54
CA ASP A 66 -3.11 15.21 -9.90
C ASP A 66 -3.22 15.51 -11.39
N GLY A 67 -3.39 14.47 -12.23
CA GLY A 67 -3.35 14.60 -13.68
C GLY A 67 -1.95 15.06 -14.12
N SER A 68 -0.92 14.44 -13.56
CA SER A 68 0.48 14.70 -13.87
C SER A 68 1.13 13.53 -14.62
N SER A 69 0.30 12.59 -15.09
CA SER A 69 0.72 11.45 -15.91
C SER A 69 1.46 11.87 -17.16
N ARG A 70 2.45 11.09 -17.60
CA ARG A 70 3.18 11.39 -18.83
C ARG A 70 2.20 11.55 -20.02
N PRO A 71 2.13 12.73 -20.67
CA PRO A 71 1.22 12.94 -21.78
C PRO A 71 1.70 12.22 -23.05
N VAL A 72 0.76 11.85 -23.91
CA VAL A 72 1.03 11.35 -25.28
C VAL A 72 1.58 12.48 -26.15
N SER A 73 1.08 13.71 -25.98
CA SER A 73 1.58 14.90 -26.66
C SER A 73 1.35 16.16 -25.83
N ILE A 74 2.10 17.23 -26.11
CA ILE A 74 1.98 18.53 -25.42
C ILE A 74 0.58 19.13 -25.58
N LEU A 75 -0.13 18.81 -26.68
CA LEU A 75 -1.46 19.34 -26.98
C LEU A 75 -2.58 18.58 -26.24
N GLN A 76 -2.26 17.47 -25.58
CA GLN A 76 -3.21 16.60 -24.90
C GLN A 76 -2.69 16.30 -23.49
N PRO A 77 -2.89 17.24 -22.55
CA PRO A 77 -2.49 17.02 -21.16
C PRO A 77 -3.29 15.85 -20.56
N PRO A 78 -2.68 15.07 -19.65
CA PRO A 78 -3.35 13.97 -18.96
C PRO A 78 -4.57 14.46 -18.16
N ARG A 79 -5.58 13.60 -18.02
CA ARG A 79 -6.80 13.93 -17.26
C ARG A 79 -6.71 13.46 -15.82
N ARG A 80 -6.98 14.38 -14.90
CA ARG A 80 -7.18 14.07 -13.47
C ARG A 80 -8.23 12.99 -13.29
N LEU A 81 -7.89 11.92 -12.58
CA LEU A 81 -8.84 10.93 -12.08
C LEU A 81 -9.52 11.50 -10.83
N PRO A 82 -10.84 11.73 -10.83
CA PRO A 82 -11.54 12.19 -9.63
C PRO A 82 -11.47 11.13 -8.53
N VAL A 83 -11.29 11.57 -7.28
CA VAL A 83 -11.24 10.68 -6.11
C VAL A 83 -12.44 9.71 -6.04
N PRO A 84 -13.70 10.14 -6.24
CA PRO A 84 -14.83 9.21 -6.22
C PRO A 84 -14.76 8.13 -7.29
N GLU A 85 -14.16 8.42 -8.45
CA GLU A 85 -13.97 7.42 -9.50
C GLU A 85 -12.89 6.41 -9.09
N ALA A 86 -11.76 6.87 -8.53
CA ALA A 86 -10.72 5.98 -8.01
C ALA A 86 -11.26 5.04 -6.92
N VAL A 87 -12.02 5.59 -5.96
CA VAL A 87 -12.68 4.82 -4.90
C VAL A 87 -13.71 3.84 -5.48
N GLY A 88 -14.45 4.22 -6.52
CA GLY A 88 -15.39 3.35 -7.21
C GLY A 88 -14.71 2.14 -7.87
N LEU A 89 -13.56 2.34 -8.53
CA LEU A 89 -12.77 1.24 -9.11
C LEU A 89 -12.31 0.26 -8.03
N TRP A 90 -11.80 0.78 -6.91
CA TRP A 90 -11.38 -0.05 -5.78
C TRP A 90 -12.52 -0.77 -5.09
N SER A 91 -13.70 -0.15 -5.01
CA SER A 91 -14.89 -0.78 -4.42
C SER A 91 -15.27 -2.05 -5.20
N GLY A 92 -15.20 -2.02 -6.53
CA GLY A 92 -15.37 -3.22 -7.35
C GLY A 92 -14.28 -4.27 -7.10
N CYS A 93 -13.02 -3.85 -6.95
CA CYS A 93 -11.92 -4.76 -6.59
C CYS A 93 -12.05 -5.32 -5.16
N ALA A 94 -12.76 -4.67 -4.25
CA ALA A 94 -12.91 -5.13 -2.88
C ALA A 94 -13.75 -6.41 -2.78
N GLU A 95 -14.57 -6.72 -3.80
CA GLU A 95 -15.51 -7.86 -3.82
C GLU A 95 -14.84 -9.21 -4.17
N ILE A 96 -13.50 -9.28 -4.28
CA ILE A 96 -12.77 -10.49 -4.70
C ILE A 96 -12.81 -11.66 -3.69
N GLY A 97 -13.40 -11.48 -2.50
CA GLY A 97 -13.53 -12.52 -1.48
C GLY A 97 -12.25 -12.85 -0.71
N ALA A 98 -11.29 -11.94 -0.70
CA ALA A 98 -10.01 -12.08 0.00
C ALA A 98 -9.75 -10.90 0.92
N ASP A 99 -8.95 -11.12 1.97
CA ASP A 99 -8.38 -10.03 2.76
C ASP A 99 -7.44 -9.20 1.88
N GLN A 100 -7.49 -7.88 2.01
CA GLN A 100 -6.83 -6.96 1.08
C GLN A 100 -6.01 -5.89 1.80
N ALA A 101 -4.88 -5.57 1.20
CA ALA A 101 -3.99 -4.49 1.62
C ALA A 101 -3.68 -3.55 0.46
N LEU A 102 -3.45 -2.28 0.74
CA LEU A 102 -3.12 -1.27 -0.26
C LEU A 102 -1.72 -0.72 -0.02
N TRP A 103 -0.95 -0.51 -1.09
CA TRP A 103 0.31 0.24 -1.06
C TRP A 103 0.30 1.29 -2.17
N CYS A 104 0.53 2.55 -1.84
CA CYS A 104 0.47 3.67 -2.81
C CYS A 104 1.83 4.28 -3.16
N GLY A 105 2.93 3.61 -2.81
CA GLY A 105 4.27 4.19 -2.91
C GLY A 105 4.65 5.01 -1.67
N ASP A 106 5.58 5.94 -1.83
CA ASP A 106 6.14 6.74 -0.73
C ASP A 106 5.21 7.88 -0.29
N THR A 107 4.34 8.36 -1.18
CA THR A 107 3.35 9.39 -0.89
C THR A 107 1.96 8.77 -0.82
N VAL A 108 1.29 8.89 0.32
CA VAL A 108 -0.07 8.36 0.52
C VAL A 108 -1.11 9.43 0.16
N PRO A 109 -1.95 9.22 -0.89
CA PRO A 109 -3.04 10.13 -1.20
C PRO A 109 -4.23 9.90 -0.25
N TRP A 110 -4.15 10.52 0.94
CA TRP A 110 -5.09 10.32 2.04
C TRP A 110 -6.55 10.59 1.68
N ASN A 111 -6.81 11.55 0.80
CA ASN A 111 -8.16 11.88 0.32
C ASN A 111 -8.86 10.71 -0.37
N ALA A 112 -8.14 9.84 -1.08
CA ALA A 112 -8.68 8.64 -1.70
C ALA A 112 -8.59 7.43 -0.77
N VAL A 113 -7.47 7.28 -0.05
CA VAL A 113 -7.21 6.13 0.82
C VAL A 113 -8.22 6.05 1.97
N GLU A 114 -8.55 7.18 2.62
CA GLU A 114 -9.50 7.21 3.73
C GLU A 114 -10.93 6.83 3.32
N GLU A 115 -11.35 7.24 2.12
CA GLU A 115 -12.67 6.94 1.54
C GLU A 115 -12.70 5.54 0.88
N GLY A 116 -11.53 4.96 0.63
CA GLY A 116 -11.38 3.66 -0.01
C GLY A 116 -11.86 2.49 0.86
N PRO A 117 -12.15 1.33 0.23
CA PRO A 117 -12.74 0.17 0.89
C PRO A 117 -11.73 -0.67 1.68
N PHE A 118 -10.43 -0.46 1.48
CA PHE A 118 -9.41 -1.33 2.05
C PHE A 118 -9.16 -1.03 3.54
N GLY A 119 -9.09 -2.09 4.34
CA GLY A 119 -8.86 -2.00 5.79
C GLY A 119 -7.39 -2.04 6.20
N THR A 120 -6.46 -2.35 5.29
CA THR A 120 -5.02 -2.44 5.58
C THR A 120 -4.21 -1.56 4.64
N LEU A 121 -3.40 -0.65 5.20
CA LEU A 121 -2.45 0.17 4.47
C LEU A 121 -1.03 -0.34 4.71
N VAL A 122 -0.25 -0.51 3.63
CA VAL A 122 1.16 -0.86 3.70
C VAL A 122 1.99 0.41 3.45
N LEU A 123 2.92 0.71 4.35
CA LEU A 123 3.89 1.79 4.18
C LEU A 123 5.25 1.21 3.82
N GLY A 124 5.93 1.84 2.86
CA GLY A 124 7.26 1.43 2.42
C GLY A 124 8.37 1.72 3.44
N PRO A 125 9.59 1.20 3.21
CA PRO A 125 10.75 1.42 4.08
C PRO A 125 11.10 2.90 4.28
N ALA A 126 10.75 3.79 3.35
CA ALA A 126 10.96 5.23 3.50
C ALA A 126 10.27 5.81 4.75
N ALA A 127 9.13 5.25 5.17
CA ALA A 127 8.42 5.68 6.37
C ALA A 127 9.13 5.27 7.67
N THR A 128 10.00 4.25 7.61
CA THR A 128 10.68 3.67 8.78
C THR A 128 12.20 3.83 8.76
N GLY A 129 12.79 4.25 7.64
CA GLY A 129 14.23 4.37 7.39
C GLY A 129 14.93 5.52 8.13
N ALA A 130 16.27 5.45 8.21
CA ALA A 130 17.07 6.35 9.04
C ALA A 130 17.37 7.67 8.34
N SER A 131 17.31 7.64 7.00
CA SER A 131 17.65 8.74 6.09
C SER A 131 16.44 9.64 5.76
N GLY A 132 15.30 9.45 6.40
CA GLY A 132 14.15 10.32 6.21
C GLY A 132 14.46 11.72 6.72
N GLY A 133 14.21 12.74 5.88
CA GLY A 133 14.13 14.12 6.35
C GLY A 133 13.01 14.30 7.39
N PRO A 134 12.63 15.55 7.72
CA PRO A 134 11.45 15.79 8.54
C PRO A 134 10.27 14.96 8.03
N ARG A 135 9.62 14.21 8.93
CA ARG A 135 8.48 13.39 8.56
C ARG A 135 7.39 14.28 7.99
N ASP A 136 6.80 13.84 6.89
CA ASP A 136 5.68 14.55 6.29
C ASP A 136 4.52 14.62 7.28
N HIS A 137 4.12 15.83 7.68
CA HIS A 137 2.98 16.06 8.57
C HIS A 137 1.71 15.41 8.01
N ALA A 138 1.54 15.36 6.68
CA ALA A 138 0.40 14.70 6.07
C ALA A 138 0.38 13.19 6.35
N LEU A 139 1.55 12.53 6.36
CA LEU A 139 1.67 11.11 6.70
C LEU A 139 1.27 10.87 8.17
N VAL A 140 1.80 11.67 9.09
CA VAL A 140 1.53 11.54 10.53
C VAL A 140 0.04 11.76 10.83
N ASP A 141 -0.54 12.85 10.34
CA ASP A 141 -1.95 13.19 10.56
C ASP A 141 -2.88 12.15 9.91
N GLY A 142 -2.55 11.69 8.71
CA GLY A 142 -3.32 10.69 8.00
C GLY A 142 -3.29 9.32 8.69
N LEU A 143 -2.15 8.93 9.26
CA LEU A 143 -2.06 7.71 10.06
C LEU A 143 -2.96 7.77 11.29
N GLY A 144 -2.99 8.88 12.03
CA GLY A 144 -3.90 9.04 13.16
C GLY A 144 -5.35 8.78 12.76
N ARG A 145 -5.83 9.49 11.72
CA ARG A 145 -7.19 9.32 11.18
C ARG A 145 -7.47 7.93 10.63
N TRP A 146 -6.46 7.24 10.10
CA TRP A 146 -6.59 5.87 9.61
C TRP A 146 -6.84 4.88 10.75
N PHE A 147 -6.03 4.95 11.81
CA PHE A 147 -6.15 4.05 12.96
C PHE A 147 -7.36 4.34 13.86
N ASP A 148 -7.78 5.61 13.94
CA ASP A 148 -9.01 6.01 14.64
C ASP A 148 -10.27 5.37 14.03
N ARG A 149 -10.27 5.12 12.71
CA ARG A 149 -11.33 4.39 12.01
C ARG A 149 -11.27 2.87 12.21
N GLY A 150 -10.39 2.36 13.06
CA GLY A 150 -10.28 0.92 13.30
C GLY A 150 -9.49 0.15 12.25
N ARG A 151 -8.76 0.84 11.35
CA ARG A 151 -8.02 0.20 10.25
C ARG A 151 -6.63 -0.26 10.70
N HIS A 152 -6.01 -1.11 9.88
CA HIS A 152 -4.73 -1.76 10.14
C HIS A 152 -3.60 -1.17 9.28
N GLY A 153 -2.38 -1.25 9.77
CA GLY A 153 -1.19 -0.84 9.04
C GLY A 153 -0.12 -1.92 8.99
N VAL A 154 0.64 -2.01 7.90
CA VAL A 154 1.84 -2.83 7.80
C VAL A 154 3.01 -1.94 7.44
N LEU A 155 4.06 -1.97 8.26
CA LEU A 155 5.27 -1.21 8.00
C LEU A 155 6.31 -2.12 7.37
N ALA A 156 6.63 -1.86 6.10
CA ALA A 156 7.67 -2.56 5.39
C ALA A 156 9.05 -2.03 5.81
N VAL A 157 10.01 -2.93 5.97
CA VAL A 157 11.40 -2.62 6.37
C VAL A 157 12.38 -3.25 5.40
N ASP A 158 13.50 -2.58 5.16
CA ASP A 158 14.52 -3.02 4.18
C ASP A 158 15.62 -3.91 4.78
N GLY A 159 15.56 -4.16 6.10
CA GLY A 159 16.51 -5.01 6.82
C GLY A 159 17.92 -4.44 6.98
N ARG A 160 18.13 -3.15 6.69
CA ARG A 160 19.46 -2.52 6.72
C ARG A 160 19.86 -2.02 8.10
N ASP A 161 18.90 -1.43 8.82
CA ASP A 161 19.13 -0.85 10.14
C ASP A 161 18.98 -1.91 11.26
N GLY A 162 19.52 -1.63 12.45
CA GLY A 162 19.36 -2.53 13.61
C GLY A 162 17.91 -2.61 14.11
N ALA A 163 17.48 -3.80 14.54
CA ALA A 163 16.07 -4.07 14.86
C ALA A 163 15.51 -3.15 15.96
N GLN A 164 16.27 -2.91 17.05
CA GLN A 164 15.84 -1.97 18.10
C GLN A 164 15.72 -0.53 17.59
N ALA A 165 16.60 -0.10 16.68
CA ALA A 165 16.55 1.25 16.11
C ALA A 165 15.33 1.44 15.21
N VAL A 166 14.98 0.43 14.40
CA VAL A 166 13.73 0.42 13.62
C VAL A 166 12.52 0.43 14.55
N ALA A 167 12.50 -0.43 15.58
CA ALA A 167 11.39 -0.51 16.53
C ALA A 167 11.12 0.83 17.22
N ARG A 168 12.17 1.51 17.72
CA ARG A 168 12.05 2.85 18.33
C ARG A 168 11.48 3.89 17.37
N ARG A 169 11.86 3.87 16.09
CA ARG A 169 11.32 4.79 15.07
C ARG A 169 9.86 4.53 14.75
N ILE A 170 9.45 3.26 14.70
CA ILE A 170 8.04 2.91 14.51
C ILE A 170 7.22 3.36 15.71
N LEU A 171 7.68 3.11 16.94
CA LEU A 171 7.02 3.58 18.16
C LEU A 171 6.94 5.11 18.25
N ALA A 172 7.98 5.82 17.78
CA ALA A 172 7.95 7.27 17.66
C ALA A 172 6.91 7.74 16.64
N LEU A 173 6.82 7.08 15.47
CA LEU A 173 5.81 7.38 14.45
C LEU A 173 4.39 7.19 14.99
N GLY A 174 4.16 6.09 15.70
CA GLY A 174 2.90 5.83 16.36
C GLY A 174 2.51 6.93 17.34
N ARG A 175 3.42 7.33 18.22
CA ARG A 175 3.18 8.40 19.19
C ARG A 175 2.92 9.76 18.53
N GLU A 176 3.68 10.11 17.50
CA GLU A 176 3.48 11.33 16.71
C GLU A 176 2.12 11.34 16.04
N ALA A 177 1.67 10.19 15.51
CA ALA A 177 0.37 10.03 14.89
C ALA A 177 -0.79 9.83 15.90
N GLY A 178 -0.51 9.87 17.21
CA GLY A 178 -1.51 9.77 18.27
C GLY A 178 -2.02 8.35 18.57
N LEU A 179 -1.33 7.30 18.10
CA LEU A 179 -1.71 5.92 18.34
C LEU A 179 -1.45 5.52 19.79
N SER A 180 -2.39 4.79 20.38
CA SER A 180 -2.19 4.09 21.65
C SER A 180 -1.22 2.91 21.50
N GLY A 181 -0.62 2.48 22.62
CA GLY A 181 0.21 1.27 22.64
C GLY A 181 -0.56 0.02 22.19
N GLU A 182 -1.84 -0.07 22.55
CA GLU A 182 -2.75 -1.14 22.10
C GLU A 182 -2.95 -1.10 20.58
N GLN A 183 -3.22 0.07 19.99
CA GLN A 183 -3.34 0.20 18.53
C GLN A 183 -2.05 -0.20 17.82
N LEU A 184 -0.89 0.20 18.35
CA LEU A 184 0.40 -0.22 17.83
C LEU A 184 0.59 -1.74 17.91
N LEU A 185 0.25 -2.37 19.02
CA LEU A 185 0.43 -3.81 19.21
C LEU A 185 -0.61 -4.64 18.46
N GLU A 186 -1.87 -4.22 18.35
CA GLU A 186 -2.91 -5.06 17.76
C GLU A 186 -3.14 -4.78 16.27
N ARG A 187 -2.92 -3.54 15.83
CA ARG A 187 -3.30 -3.10 14.48
C ARG A 187 -2.14 -2.82 13.56
N THR A 188 -0.90 -2.91 14.04
CA THR A 188 0.28 -2.79 13.17
C THR A 188 0.98 -4.13 12.97
N GLY A 189 1.36 -4.41 11.72
CA GLY A 189 2.28 -5.47 11.34
C GLY A 189 3.62 -4.91 10.89
N VAL A 190 4.66 -5.74 10.93
CA VAL A 190 5.98 -5.44 10.33
C VAL A 190 6.26 -6.49 9.27
N ALA A 191 6.63 -6.04 8.07
CA ALA A 191 6.96 -6.92 6.95
C ALA A 191 8.33 -6.56 6.38
N PHE A 192 9.00 -7.53 5.77
CA PHE A 192 10.24 -7.27 5.04
C PHE A 192 9.94 -6.89 3.60
N ASP A 193 10.51 -5.79 3.12
CA ASP A 193 10.51 -5.44 1.71
C ASP A 193 11.61 -6.24 0.98
N GLY A 194 11.17 -7.32 0.34
CA GLY A 194 12.04 -8.23 -0.40
C GLY A 194 12.48 -7.73 -1.78
N ALA A 195 12.04 -6.54 -2.23
CA ALA A 195 12.32 -6.07 -3.60
C ALA A 195 13.83 -5.98 -3.92
N GLY A 196 14.66 -5.73 -2.90
CA GLY A 196 16.12 -5.66 -3.03
C GLY A 196 16.87 -6.96 -2.70
N ALA A 197 16.19 -8.04 -2.34
CA ALA A 197 16.84 -9.28 -1.95
C ALA A 197 17.37 -10.04 -3.19
N GLY A 198 18.68 -10.23 -3.29
CA GLY A 198 19.33 -10.94 -4.39
C GLY A 198 19.41 -12.45 -4.19
N SER A 199 19.06 -12.95 -2.99
CA SER A 199 19.17 -14.36 -2.64
C SER A 199 18.12 -14.82 -1.62
N THR A 200 17.85 -16.14 -1.58
CA THR A 200 16.99 -16.76 -0.56
C THR A 200 17.53 -16.53 0.86
N ARG A 201 18.86 -16.47 1.03
CA ARG A 201 19.48 -16.23 2.34
C ARG A 201 19.16 -14.82 2.84
N GLU A 202 19.26 -13.82 1.97
CA GLU A 202 18.89 -12.43 2.29
C GLU A 202 17.39 -12.32 2.58
N MET A 203 16.55 -13.00 1.81
CA MET A 203 15.10 -13.06 2.05
C MET A 203 14.79 -13.62 3.45
N ILE A 204 15.40 -14.75 3.82
CA ILE A 204 15.21 -15.36 5.15
C ILE A 204 15.74 -14.43 6.26
N ALA A 205 16.90 -13.80 6.06
CA ALA A 205 17.47 -12.86 7.03
C ALA A 205 16.56 -11.65 7.24
N GLY A 206 16.03 -11.07 6.15
CA GLY A 206 15.09 -9.94 6.21
C GLY A 206 13.78 -10.29 6.91
N ILE A 207 13.21 -11.47 6.63
CA ILE A 207 11.99 -11.94 7.33
C ILE A 207 12.24 -12.11 8.83
N ARG A 208 13.39 -12.71 9.21
CA ARG A 208 13.77 -12.81 10.63
C ARG A 208 13.94 -11.44 11.27
N HIS A 209 14.58 -10.52 10.57
CA HIS A 209 14.76 -9.15 11.02
C HIS A 209 13.42 -8.43 11.28
N ALA A 210 12.45 -8.55 10.38
CA ALA A 210 11.11 -8.01 10.58
C ALA A 210 10.42 -8.58 11.83
N ARG A 211 10.61 -9.89 12.10
CA ARG A 211 10.13 -10.54 13.32
C ARG A 211 10.83 -9.99 14.57
N ASP A 212 12.14 -9.80 14.53
CA ASP A 212 12.91 -9.30 15.67
C ASP A 212 12.51 -7.85 16.02
N ILE A 213 12.29 -7.00 15.01
CA ILE A 213 11.72 -5.65 15.20
C ILE A 213 10.39 -5.72 15.94
N ARG A 214 9.51 -6.64 15.51
CA ARG A 214 8.20 -6.81 16.11
C ARG A 214 8.29 -7.28 17.56
N ALA A 215 9.21 -8.19 17.88
CA ALA A 215 9.48 -8.61 19.25
C ALA A 215 9.94 -7.44 20.12
N GLY A 216 10.76 -6.54 19.57
CA GLY A 216 11.24 -5.34 20.25
C GLY A 216 10.16 -4.33 20.64
N PHE A 217 8.91 -4.43 20.12
CA PHE A 217 7.83 -3.53 20.56
C PHE A 217 7.43 -3.79 22.01
N ALA A 218 7.47 -5.06 22.45
CA ALA A 218 7.14 -5.41 23.83
C ALA A 218 8.23 -4.95 24.80
N GLU A 219 9.51 -5.06 24.41
CA GLU A 219 10.66 -4.69 25.26
C GLU A 219 10.83 -3.17 25.42
N VAL A 220 10.44 -2.38 24.41
CA VAL A 220 10.58 -0.92 24.41
C VAL A 220 9.34 -0.22 25.00
N GLY A 221 8.20 -0.91 25.12
CA GLY A 221 6.97 -0.37 25.70
C GLY A 221 6.95 -0.32 27.23
N GLU A 222 7.96 -0.88 27.90
CA GLU A 222 8.09 -0.89 29.37
C GLU A 222 9.00 0.23 29.93
N GLU A 223 9.63 1.05 29.07
CA GLU A 223 10.44 2.23 29.43
C GLU A 223 9.65 3.55 29.31
#